data_AF-A0A2E8EUG1-F1
#
_entry.id   AF-A0A2E8EUG1-F1
#
_cell.length_a   1.000
_cell.length_b   1.000
_cell.length_c   1.000
_cell.angle_alpha   90.00
_cell.angle_beta   90.00
_cell.angle_gamma   90.00
#
_symmetry.space_group_name_H-M   'P 1'
#
loop_
_entity.id
_entity.type
_entity.pdbx_description
1 polymer ?
#
loop_
_entity_poly.entity_id
_entity_poly.type
_entity_poly.pdbx_seq_one_letter_code
_entity_poly.pdbx_strand_id
1 'polypeptide(L)'
;MKNLSKKKSRKKPITPVSQIKNVLRQLWLRSRERAKALKDSEYCCTICGIKQSTAKGKEVKLEVHHKDGIDWTDLAETIRKRLLSGVLQPLCIQCHKEKHNENETV
;
A
#
# COMPACT_ATOMS: atom_id res chain seq x y z
N MET A 1 15.87 39.20 -4.03
CA MET A 1 14.90 38.54 -3.12
C MET A 1 13.94 37.70 -3.96
N LYS A 2 13.94 36.37 -3.85
CA LYS A 2 13.06 35.50 -4.65
C LYS A 2 11.72 35.32 -3.91
N ASN A 3 10.66 35.97 -4.38
CA ASN A 3 9.29 35.72 -3.94
C ASN A 3 8.81 34.36 -4.45
N LEU A 4 8.96 33.33 -3.64
CA LEU A 4 8.30 32.04 -3.84
C LEU A 4 6.89 32.11 -3.26
N SER A 5 5.95 32.61 -4.07
CA SER A 5 4.52 32.41 -3.84
C SER A 5 4.25 30.90 -3.75
N LYS A 6 4.05 30.39 -2.54
CA LYS A 6 3.64 29.00 -2.29
C LYS A 6 2.27 28.78 -2.94
N LYS A 7 2.26 28.19 -4.13
CA LYS A 7 1.04 27.81 -4.84
C LYS A 7 0.24 26.83 -3.96
N LYS A 8 -0.87 27.30 -3.38
CA LYS A 8 -1.77 26.51 -2.52
C LYS A 8 -2.28 25.31 -3.34
N SER A 9 -1.87 24.09 -2.98
CA SER A 9 -2.31 22.90 -3.71
C SER A 9 -3.82 22.76 -3.58
N ARG A 10 -4.54 22.75 -4.70
CA ARG A 10 -5.97 22.49 -4.71
C ARG A 10 -6.17 21.04 -4.28
N LYS A 11 -6.61 20.82 -3.04
CA LYS A 11 -6.97 19.50 -2.55
C LYS A 11 -8.07 18.95 -3.44
N LYS A 12 -7.90 17.72 -3.94
CA LYS A 12 -8.94 17.05 -4.72
C LYS A 12 -10.12 16.70 -3.79
N PRO A 13 -11.36 16.71 -4.31
CA PRO A 13 -12.55 16.38 -3.50
C PRO A 13 -12.58 14.91 -3.09
N ILE A 14 -11.83 14.05 -3.78
CA ILE A 14 -11.71 12.61 -3.50
C ILE A 14 -10.26 12.20 -3.32
N THR A 15 -10.06 11.11 -2.58
CA THR A 15 -8.76 10.45 -2.46
C THR A 15 -8.27 9.99 -3.84
N PRO A 16 -7.09 10.48 -4.30
CA PRO A 16 -6.53 10.08 -5.58
C PRO A 16 -6.22 8.59 -5.61
N VAL A 17 -6.41 7.95 -6.77
CA VAL A 17 -6.03 6.55 -7.00
C VAL A 17 -4.55 6.31 -6.65
N SER A 18 -3.66 7.26 -6.98
CA SER A 18 -2.23 7.16 -6.64
C SER A 18 -1.97 7.07 -5.13
N GLN A 19 -2.77 7.76 -4.32
CA GLN A 19 -2.66 7.69 -2.86
C GLN A 19 -3.09 6.31 -2.34
N ILE A 20 -4.17 5.75 -2.90
CA ILE A 20 -4.61 4.38 -2.58
C ILE A 20 -3.52 3.37 -2.97
N LYS A 21 -3.00 3.44 -4.21
CA LYS A 21 -1.92 2.56 -4.69
C LYS A 21 -0.67 2.64 -3.80
N ASN A 22 -0.31 3.84 -3.33
CA ASN A 22 0.83 4.01 -2.43
C ASN A 22 0.64 3.26 -1.10
N VAL A 23 -0.55 3.33 -0.49
CA VAL A 23 -0.85 2.59 0.74
C VAL A 23 -0.86 1.08 0.49
N LEU A 24 -1.49 0.63 -0.59
CA LEU A 24 -1.50 -0.79 -0.95
C LEU A 24 -0.08 -1.32 -1.25
N ARG A 25 0.80 -0.50 -1.84
CA ARG A 25 2.22 -0.85 -2.02
C ARG A 25 2.93 -1.00 -0.68
N GLN A 26 2.63 -0.15 0.29
CA GLN A 26 3.19 -0.27 1.64
C GLN A 26 2.74 -1.55 2.36
N LEU A 27 1.50 -1.99 2.13
CA LEU A 27 1.01 -3.29 2.57
C LEU A 27 1.78 -4.44 1.87
N TRP A 28 1.86 -4.40 0.53
CA TRP A 28 2.58 -5.40 -0.26
C TRP A 28 4.05 -5.59 0.16
N LEU A 29 4.77 -4.49 0.40
CA LEU A 29 6.18 -4.55 0.82
C LEU A 29 6.39 -5.26 2.17
N ARG A 30 5.37 -5.25 3.03
CA ARG A 30 5.37 -5.89 4.36
C ARG A 30 4.63 -7.23 4.37
N SER A 31 4.12 -7.67 3.23
CA SER A 31 3.31 -8.88 3.10
C SER A 31 4.14 -10.14 3.34
N ARG A 32 3.50 -11.16 3.93
CA ARG A 32 4.15 -12.47 4.17
C ARG A 32 4.36 -13.21 2.86
N GLU A 33 3.50 -12.98 1.88
CA GLU A 33 3.51 -13.51 0.52
C GLU A 33 4.77 -13.07 -0.22
N ARG A 34 5.06 -11.76 -0.20
CA ARG A 34 6.31 -11.23 -0.78
C ARG A 34 7.54 -11.82 -0.09
N ALA A 35 7.53 -11.89 1.25
CA ALA A 35 8.65 -12.46 2.00
C ALA A 35 8.85 -13.95 1.70
N LYS A 36 7.76 -14.70 1.57
CA LYS A 36 7.76 -16.11 1.20
C LYS A 36 8.34 -16.30 -0.21
N ALA A 37 7.93 -15.50 -1.19
CA ALA A 37 8.48 -15.59 -2.55
C ALA A 37 10.02 -15.43 -2.59
N LEU A 38 10.58 -14.51 -1.79
CA LEU A 38 12.03 -14.35 -1.67
C LEU A 38 12.70 -15.55 -0.98
N LYS A 39 12.07 -16.13 0.04
CA LYS A 39 12.59 -17.31 0.74
C LYS A 39 12.55 -18.55 -0.13
N ASP A 40 11.44 -18.77 -0.83
CA ASP A 40 11.23 -19.90 -1.73
C ASP A 40 12.22 -19.88 -2.91
N SER A 41 12.71 -18.71 -3.32
CA SER A 41 13.76 -18.57 -4.33
C SER A 41 15.18 -18.54 -3.74
N GLU A 42 15.35 -18.82 -2.44
CA GLU A 42 16.61 -18.72 -1.70
C GLU A 42 17.33 -17.37 -1.85
N TYR A 43 16.55 -16.30 -2.01
CA TYR A 43 17.03 -14.97 -2.32
C TYR A 43 17.84 -14.91 -3.62
N CYS A 44 17.45 -15.69 -4.63
CA CYS A 44 17.98 -15.64 -5.99
C CYS A 44 16.92 -15.16 -6.98
N CYS A 45 17.36 -14.49 -8.05
CA CYS A 45 16.50 -14.16 -9.19
C CYS A 45 16.07 -15.45 -9.90
N THR A 46 14.77 -15.63 -10.11
CA THR A 46 14.22 -16.84 -10.75
C THR A 46 14.49 -16.93 -12.25
N ILE A 47 14.98 -15.85 -12.87
CA ILE A 47 15.29 -15.79 -14.30
C ILE A 47 16.79 -15.98 -14.55
N CYS A 48 17.65 -15.18 -13.90
CA CYS A 48 19.10 -15.18 -14.15
C CYS A 48 19.94 -15.82 -13.03
N GLY A 49 19.33 -16.23 -11.92
CA GLY A 49 20.01 -16.88 -10.80
C GLY A 49 20.83 -15.96 -9.89
N ILE A 50 20.94 -14.65 -10.16
CA ILE A 50 21.74 -13.74 -9.31
C ILE A 50 21.21 -13.71 -7.87
N LYS A 51 22.11 -13.88 -6.90
CA LYS A 51 21.78 -13.87 -5.47
C LYS A 51 21.71 -12.46 -4.91
N GLN A 52 20.77 -12.21 -4.01
CA GLN A 52 20.67 -10.97 -3.26
C GLN A 52 21.97 -10.72 -2.48
N SER A 53 22.41 -9.47 -2.47
CA SER A 53 23.61 -9.05 -1.75
C SER A 53 23.38 -7.71 -1.08
N THR A 54 23.81 -7.61 0.17
CA THR A 54 23.84 -6.37 0.96
C THR A 54 25.25 -5.81 1.12
N ALA A 55 26.26 -6.45 0.50
CA ALA A 55 27.65 -6.02 0.59
C ALA A 55 27.83 -4.67 -0.10
N LYS A 56 28.42 -3.71 0.63
CA LYS A 56 28.62 -2.33 0.14
C LYS A 56 29.44 -2.32 -1.14
N GLY A 57 28.92 -1.68 -2.20
CA GLY A 57 29.55 -1.63 -3.53
C GLY A 57 29.31 -2.87 -4.40
N LYS A 58 28.55 -3.86 -3.91
CA LYS A 58 28.11 -5.05 -4.64
C LYS A 58 26.65 -5.39 -4.29
N GLU A 59 25.82 -4.39 -4.02
CA GLU A 59 24.44 -4.57 -3.63
C GLU A 59 23.61 -5.12 -4.80
N VAL A 60 22.93 -6.23 -4.54
CA VAL A 60 21.96 -6.80 -5.48
C VAL A 60 20.62 -6.78 -4.78
N LYS A 61 19.71 -5.95 -5.28
CA LYS A 61 18.33 -5.88 -4.79
C LYS A 61 17.45 -6.78 -5.64
N LEU A 62 16.64 -7.60 -4.98
CA LEU A 62 15.61 -8.39 -5.63
C LEU A 62 14.24 -7.72 -5.43
N GLU A 63 13.48 -7.66 -6.51
CA GLU A 63 12.08 -7.25 -6.49
C GLU A 63 11.20 -8.45 -6.85
N VAL A 64 10.04 -8.54 -6.19
CA VAL A 64 9.07 -9.60 -6.44
C VAL A 64 8.04 -9.07 -7.43
N HIS A 65 7.89 -9.76 -8.55
CA HIS A 65 6.95 -9.45 -9.61
C HIS A 65 5.72 -10.37 -9.54
N HIS A 66 4.53 -9.83 -9.80
CA HIS A 66 3.30 -10.62 -9.95
C HIS A 66 3.30 -11.27 -11.33
N LYS A 67 3.37 -12.61 -11.40
CA LYS A 67 3.46 -13.34 -12.68
C LYS A 67 2.27 -13.07 -13.61
N ASP A 68 1.07 -13.00 -13.06
CA ASP A 68 -0.17 -12.82 -13.81
C ASP A 68 -0.58 -11.33 -13.92
N GLY A 69 0.33 -10.42 -13.56
CA GLY A 69 0.00 -9.00 -13.42
C GLY A 69 -0.88 -8.70 -12.21
N ILE A 70 -1.28 -7.44 -12.07
CA ILE A 70 -2.18 -6.98 -11.01
C ILE A 70 -3.00 -5.79 -11.53
N ASP A 71 -4.33 -5.90 -11.40
CA ASP A 71 -5.23 -4.79 -11.73
C ASP A 71 -5.31 -3.80 -10.57
N TRP A 72 -4.42 -2.81 -10.62
CA TRP A 72 -4.39 -1.73 -9.63
C TRP A 72 -5.58 -0.77 -9.72
N THR A 73 -6.31 -0.75 -10.83
CA THR A 73 -7.46 0.15 -11.01
C THR A 73 -8.66 -0.45 -10.30
N ASP A 74 -8.98 -1.71 -10.58
CA ASP A 74 -10.07 -2.44 -9.92
C ASP A 74 -9.90 -2.48 -8.40
N LEU A 75 -8.69 -2.81 -7.91
CA LEU A 75 -8.39 -2.78 -6.47
C LEU A 75 -8.65 -1.41 -5.84
N ALA A 76 -8.25 -0.33 -6.52
CA ALA A 76 -8.46 1.02 -6.00
C ALA A 76 -9.93 1.43 -6.02
N GLU A 77 -10.70 0.99 -7.01
CA GLU A 77 -12.15 1.19 -7.09
C GLU A 77 -12.88 0.41 -6.00
N THR A 78 -12.48 -0.83 -5.74
CA THR A 78 -13.00 -1.65 -4.65
C THR A 78 -12.77 -0.99 -3.30
N ILE A 79 -11.53 -0.53 -3.01
CA ILE A 79 -11.24 0.20 -1.78
C ILE A 79 -12.10 1.47 -1.68
N ARG A 80 -12.24 2.22 -2.77
CA ARG A 80 -13.07 3.41 -2.76
C ARG A 80 -14.52 3.07 -2.40
N LYS A 81 -15.10 2.09 -3.09
CA LYS A 81 -16.50 1.66 -2.93
C LYS A 81 -16.81 1.10 -1.55
N ARG A 82 -15.88 0.32 -0.98
CA ARG A 82 -16.12 -0.43 0.26
C ARG A 82 -15.66 0.31 1.51
N LEU A 83 -14.61 1.12 1.42
CA LEU A 83 -14.00 1.79 2.58
C LEU A 83 -14.19 3.30 2.58
N LEU A 84 -14.12 3.95 1.41
CA LEU A 84 -14.02 5.42 1.34
C LEU A 84 -15.32 6.14 0.94
N SER A 85 -16.33 5.44 0.43
CA SER A 85 -17.58 6.03 -0.09
C SER A 85 -18.81 5.77 0.77
N GLY A 86 -18.64 5.39 2.04
CA GLY A 86 -19.76 5.22 2.98
C GLY A 86 -20.24 6.54 3.59
N VAL A 87 -21.38 6.50 4.29
CA VAL A 87 -21.80 7.58 5.19
C VAL A 87 -20.88 7.51 6.42
N LEU A 88 -19.98 8.48 6.54
CA LEU A 88 -18.98 8.51 7.62
C LEU A 88 -19.47 9.42 8.75
N GLN A 89 -19.48 8.89 9.97
CA GLN A 89 -19.80 9.65 11.18
C GLN A 89 -18.52 9.87 12.01
N PRO A 90 -18.13 11.13 12.30
CA PRO A 90 -17.03 11.40 13.22
C PRO A 90 -17.48 11.09 14.66
N LEU A 91 -16.69 10.29 15.37
CA LEU A 91 -16.92 9.92 16.76
C LEU A 91 -15.66 10.24 17.58
N CYS A 92 -15.83 10.58 18.87
CA CYS A 92 -14.69 10.59 19.79
C CYS A 92 -14.20 9.15 20.02
N ILE A 93 -12.97 8.99 20.52
CA ILE A 93 -12.36 7.67 20.69
C ILE A 93 -13.16 6.74 21.62
N GLN A 94 -13.84 7.30 22.62
CA GLN A 94 -14.67 6.53 23.54
C GLN A 94 -15.91 5.98 22.80
N CYS A 95 -16.70 6.87 22.18
CA CYS A 95 -17.90 6.48 21.44
C CYS A 95 -17.60 5.53 20.27
N HIS A 96 -16.45 5.68 19.60
CA HIS A 96 -16.02 4.78 18.54
C HIS A 96 -15.73 3.36 19.05
N LYS A 97 -15.13 3.22 20.24
CA LYS A 97 -14.88 1.91 20.87
C LYS A 97 -16.17 1.23 21.31
N GLU A 98 -17.07 1.98 21.94
CA GLU A 98 -18.39 1.48 22.33
C GLU A 98 -19.17 0.94 21.12
N LYS A 99 -19.13 1.67 19.99
CA LYS A 99 -19.75 1.23 18.73
C LYS A 99 -19.13 -0.02 18.11
N HIS A 100 -17.83 -0.26 18.27
CA HIS A 100 -17.22 -1.52 17.81
C HIS A 100 -17.70 -2.72 18.61
N ASN A 101 -17.78 -2.59 19.94
CA ASN A 101 -18.24 -3.66 20.83
C ASN A 101 -19.72 -4.04 20.60
N GLU A 102 -20.56 -3.08 20.20
CA GLU A 102 -21.96 -3.34 19.83
C GLU A 102 -22.10 -4.14 18.52
N ASN A 103 -21.24 -3.88 17.53
CA ASN A 103 -21.39 -4.45 16.17
C ASN A 103 -20.62 -5.77 15.96
N GLU A 104 -19.71 -6.18 16.85
CA GLU A 104 -18.99 -7.46 16.76
C GLU A 104 -19.81 -8.69 17.23
N THR A 105 -21.11 -8.52 17.51
CA THR A 105 -22.02 -9.59 17.95
C THR A 105 -22.95 -10.15 16.86
N VAL A 106 -22.64 -9.92 15.58
CA VAL A 106 -23.34 -10.53 14.43
C VAL A 106 -22.38 -11.34 13.58
#